data_AF-A0A535JWT3-F1
#
_entry.id   AF-A0A535JWT3-F1
#
_cell.length_a   1.000
_cell.length_b   1.000
_cell.length_c   1.000
_cell.angle_alpha   90.00
_cell.angle_beta   90.00
_cell.angle_gamma   90.00
#
_symmetry.space_group_name_H-M   'P 1'
#
loop_
_entity.id
_entity.type
_entity.pdbx_description
1 polymer ?
#
loop_
_entity_poly.entity_id
_entity_poly.type
_entity_poly.pdbx_seq_one_letter_code
_entity_poly.pdbx_strand_id
1 'polypeptide(L)' 'MAEPEVTLDKALERLEAIADKLEDPALDLDEAVRLYEEGLRLYAECAKRLDAADLRITQLADALAKQARREQA' A
#
# COMPACT_ATOMS: atom_id res chain seq x y z
N MET A 1 -14.16 -5.77 -17.77
CA MET A 1 -13.12 -6.64 -17.19
C MET A 1 -12.34 -5.75 -16.24
N ALA A 2 -12.45 -5.95 -14.93
CA ALA A 2 -11.66 -5.19 -13.97
C ALA A 2 -10.22 -5.69 -14.11
N GLU A 3 -9.31 -4.79 -14.47
CA GLU A 3 -7.87 -5.05 -14.45
C GLU A 3 -7.51 -5.58 -13.06
N PRO A 4 -6.52 -6.49 -12.93
CA PRO A 4 -6.13 -6.98 -11.62
C PRO A 4 -5.50 -5.81 -10.87
N GLU A 5 -6.31 -5.06 -10.12
CA GLU A 5 -5.80 -4.20 -9.05
C GLU A 5 -4.94 -5.12 -8.18
N VAL A 6 -3.64 -4.88 -8.18
CA VAL A 6 -2.73 -5.54 -7.24
C VAL A 6 -3.30 -5.26 -5.86
N THR A 7 -3.83 -6.27 -5.18
CA THR A 7 -4.36 -6.09 -3.83
C THR A 7 -3.22 -5.70 -2.89
N LEU A 8 -3.52 -5.02 -1.79
CA LEU A 8 -2.49 -4.65 -0.81
C LEU A 8 -1.70 -5.90 -0.37
N ASP A 9 -2.40 -7.00 -0.12
CA ASP A 9 -1.79 -8.29 0.26
C ASP A 9 -0.79 -8.78 -0.79
N LYS A 10 -1.15 -8.73 -2.09
CA LYS A 10 -0.24 -9.14 -3.17
C LYS A 10 0.96 -8.22 -3.32
N ALA A 11 0.78 -6.93 -3.08
CA ALA A 11 1.89 -5.98 -3.11
C ALA A 11 2.86 -6.22 -1.96
N LEU A 12 2.35 -6.56 -0.77
CA LEU A 12 3.15 -6.94 0.39
C LEU A 12 3.89 -8.26 0.16
N GLU A 13 3.20 -9.31 -0.32
CA GLU A 13 3.83 -10.58 -0.70
C GLU A 13 4.97 -10.38 -1.72
N ARG A 14 4.77 -9.48 -2.69
CA ARG A 14 5.79 -9.16 -3.68
C ARG A 14 6.97 -8.41 -3.06
N LEU A 15 6.72 -7.47 -2.15
CA LEU A 15 7.77 -6.75 -1.42
C LEU A 15 8.62 -7.70 -0.57
N GLU A 16 8.00 -8.66 0.12
CA GLU A 16 8.69 -9.71 0.87
C GLU A 16 9.56 -10.55 -0.06
N ALA A 17 9.02 -11.02 -1.18
CA ALA A 17 9.79 -11.78 -2.17
C ALA A 17 10.95 -10.99 -2.79
N ILE A 18 10.81 -9.67 -2.94
CA ILE A 18 11.90 -8.78 -3.38
C ILE A 18 12.97 -8.68 -2.30
N ALA A 19 12.58 -8.49 -1.03
CA ALA A 19 13.51 -8.42 0.09
C ALA A 19 14.32 -9.72 0.22
N ASP A 20 13.65 -10.87 0.19
CA ASP A 20 14.30 -12.19 0.24
C ASP A 20 15.33 -12.37 -0.89
N LYS A 21 15.01 -11.90 -2.10
CA LYS A 21 15.94 -11.98 -3.24
C LYS A 21 17.14 -11.05 -3.08
N LEU A 22 16.95 -9.85 -2.53
CA LEU A 22 18.03 -8.89 -2.30
C LEU A 22 19.04 -9.36 -1.24
N GLU A 23 18.66 -10.32 -0.40
CA GLU A 23 19.57 -10.97 0.56
C GLU A 23 20.46 -12.04 -0.07
N ASP A 24 20.19 -12.47 -1.31
CA ASP A 24 21.00 -13.47 -2.00
C ASP A 24 22.39 -12.89 -2.38
N PRO A 25 23.50 -13.43 -1.82
CA PRO A 25 24.84 -12.94 -2.11
C PRO A 25 25.31 -13.23 -3.55
N ALA A 26 24.61 -14.10 -4.29
CA ALA A 26 24.88 -14.39 -5.69
C ALA A 26 24.11 -13.49 -6.67
N LEU A 27 23.28 -12.57 -6.16
CA LEU A 27 22.51 -11.65 -6.99
C LEU A 27 23.41 -10.68 -7.74
N ASP A 28 23.16 -10.53 -9.04
CA ASP A 28 23.88 -9.57 -9.88
C ASP A 28 23.46 -8.13 -9.54
N LEU A 29 24.40 -7.18 -9.66
CA LEU A 29 24.17 -5.78 -9.33
C LEU A 29 23.03 -5.16 -10.14
N ASP A 30 22.95 -5.46 -11.44
CA ASP A 30 21.89 -4.91 -12.30
C ASP A 30 20.52 -5.47 -11.90
N GLU A 31 20.46 -6.73 -11.47
CA GLU A 31 19.24 -7.35 -10.98
C GLU A 31 18.83 -6.78 -9.61
N ALA A 32 19.80 -6.56 -8.71
CA ALA A 32 19.58 -5.92 -7.42
C ALA A 32 19.00 -4.49 -7.58
N VAL A 33 19.54 -3.70 -8.50
CA VAL A 33 19.02 -2.36 -8.80
C VAL A 33 17.59 -2.43 -9.32
N ARG A 34 17.29 -3.35 -10.24
CA ARG A 34 15.92 -3.53 -10.77
C ARG A 34 14.92 -3.94 -9.70
N LEU A 35 15.28 -4.89 -8.85
CA LEU A 35 14.44 -5.36 -7.74
C LEU A 35 14.19 -4.23 -6.74
N TYR A 36 15.20 -3.42 -6.45
CA TYR A 36 15.08 -2.25 -5.58
C TYR A 36 14.13 -1.19 -6.15
N GLU A 37 14.25 -0.86 -7.44
CA GLU A 37 13.32 0.06 -8.12
C GLU A 37 11.88 -0.46 -8.12
N GLU A 38 11.70 -1.76 -8.35
CA GLU A 38 10.38 -2.41 -8.27
C GLU A 38 9.79 -2.28 -6.86
N GLY A 39 10.59 -2.59 -5.83
CA GLY A 39 10.21 -2.45 -4.43
C GLY A 39 9.79 -1.02 -4.08
N LEU A 40 10.54 -0.01 -4.52
CA LEU A 40 10.17 1.39 -4.29
C LEU A 40 8.83 1.77 -4.93
N ARG A 41 8.54 1.29 -6.14
CA ARG A 41 7.26 1.55 -6.80
C ARG A 41 6.09 0.88 -6.07
N LEU A 42 6.27 -0.38 -5.67
CA LEU A 42 5.25 -1.12 -4.91
C LEU A 42 4.98 -0.47 -3.56
N TYR A 43 6.03 -0.06 -2.84
CA TYR A 43 5.91 0.65 -1.58
C TYR A 43 5.12 1.95 -1.73
N ALA A 44 5.45 2.77 -2.74
CA ALA A 44 4.77 4.04 -2.98
C ALA A 44 3.27 3.85 -3.27
N GLU A 45 2.91 2.82 -4.04
CA GLU A 45 1.51 2.49 -4.32
C GLU A 45 0.77 2.02 -3.07
N CYS A 46 1.40 1.18 -2.24
CA CYS A 46 0.82 0.74 -0.96
C CYS A 46 0.57 1.92 -0.03
N ALA A 47 1.57 2.80 0.16
CA ALA A 47 1.47 3.97 1.00
C ALA A 47 0.31 4.88 0.55
N LYS A 48 0.21 5.17 -0.76
CA LYS A 48 -0.86 5.98 -1.32
C LYS A 48 -2.26 5.40 -1.04
N ARG A 49 -2.41 4.08 -1.10
CA ARG A 49 -3.69 3.40 -0.81
C ARG A 49 -4.04 3.48 0.65
N LEU A 50 -3.07 3.31 1.54
CA LEU A 50 -3.25 3.45 2.98
C LEU A 50 -3.67 4.87 3.34
N ASP A 51 -3.00 5.88 2.79
CA ASP A 51 -3.35 7.29 3.00
C ASP A 51 -4.79 7.60 2.55
N ALA A 52 -5.19 7.08 1.38
CA ALA A 52 -6.54 7.25 0.87
C ALA A 52 -7.60 6.55 1.76
N ALA A 53 -7.28 5.37 2.30
CA ALA A 53 -8.15 4.66 3.21
C ALA A 53 -8.29 5.40 4.55
N ASP A 54 -7.18 5.89 5.11
CA ASP A 54 -7.17 6.64 6.37
C ASP A 54 -7.96 7.95 6.28
N LEU A 55 -7.78 8.69 5.18
CA LEU A 55 -8.57 9.89 4.89
C LEU A 55 -10.07 9.58 4.83
N ARG A 56 -10.45 8.49 4.17
CA ARG A 56 -11.85 8.07 4.03
C ARG A 56 -12.44 7.67 5.38
N ILE A 57 -11.70 6.94 6.21
CA ILE A 57 -12.12 6.57 7.57
C ILE A 57 -12.33 7.84 8.41
N THR A 58 -11.38 8.78 8.36
CA THR A 58 -11.47 10.06 9.08
C THR A 58 -12.71 10.87 8.66
N GLN A 59 -12.99 10.96 7.36
CA GLN A 59 -14.18 11.65 6.84
C GLN A 59 -15.49 10.98 7.31
N LEU A 60 -15.54 9.65 7.33
CA LEU A 60 -16.70 8.91 7.81
C LEU A 60 -16.92 9.12 9.31
N ALA A 61 -15.86 9.10 10.10
CA ALA A 61 -15.92 9.34 11.54
C ALA A 61 -16.45 10.76 11.85
N ASP A 62 -15.97 11.77 11.14
CA ASP A 62 -16.45 13.16 11.30
C ASP A 62 -17.92 13.31 10.86
N ALA A 63 -18.32 12.66 9.76
CA ALA A 63 -19.70 12.65 9.31
C ALA A 63 -20.65 12.03 10.36
N LEU A 64 -20.28 10.89 10.94
CA LEU A 64 -21.03 10.23 12.00
C LEU A 64 -21.13 11.10 13.26
N ALA A 65 -20.02 11.74 13.67
CA ALA A 65 -20.01 12.64 14.82
C ALA A 65 -20.94 13.85 14.63
N LYS A 66 -21.00 14.42 13.42
CA LYS A 66 -21.92 15.52 13.08
C LYS A 66 -23.39 15.08 13.09
N GLN A 67 -23.68 13.86 12.63
CA GLN A 67 -25.04 13.30 12.65
C GLN A 67 -25.52 13.10 14.09
N ALA A 68 -24.71 12.49 14.96
CA ALA A 68 -25.05 12.28 16.37
C ALA A 68 -25.35 13.59 17.12
N ARG A 69 -24.61 14.67 16.81
CA ARG A 69 -24.87 16.00 17.40
C ARG A 69 -26.17 16.65 16.90
N ARG A 70 -26.59 16.34 15.67
CA ARG A 70 -27.84 16.87 15.09
C ARG A 70 -29.08 16.15 15.61
N GLU A 71 -28.96 14.89 16.00
CA GLU A 71 -30.06 14.12 16.61
C GLU A 71 -30.28 14.45 18.09
N GLN A 72 -29.29 15.06 18.75
CA GLN A 72 -29.33 15.45 20.17
C GLN A 72 -29.69 16.93 20.39
N ALA A 73 -29.96 17.68 19.32
CA ALA A 73 -30.36 19.09 19.33
C ALA A 73 -31.83 19.23 18.92
#